data_AF-A0A4Y1ZCG4-F1
#
_entry.id   AF-A0A4Y1ZCG4-F1
#
_cell.length_a   1.000
_cell.length_b   1.000
_cell.length_c   1.000
_cell.angle_alpha   90.00
_cell.angle_beta   90.00
_cell.angle_gamma   90.00
#
_symmetry.space_group_name_H-M   'P 1'
#
loop_
_entity.id
_entity.type
_entity.pdbx_description
1 polymer ?
#
loop_
_entity_poly.entity_id
_entity_poly.type
_entity_poly.pdbx_seq_one_letter_code
_entity_poly.pdbx_strand_id
1 'polypeptide(L)'
;MMNEKLIACIQSERIVPLFRKKSQAFISALVPVLAQTGFHTVEITMESSEAAASINAIKRNDPSFFVGAGTVKPLRMLIEHWMPAQTLSSRQSSMRQ
;
A
#
# COMPACT_ATOMS: atom_id res chain seq x y z
N MET A 1 16.94 13.74 -1.83
CA MET A 1 15.96 14.83 -2.09
C MET A 1 14.46 14.53 -1.88
N MET A 2 13.92 13.32 -2.12
CA MET A 2 12.59 12.92 -1.53
C MET A 2 12.76 11.83 -0.47
N ASN A 3 13.62 10.86 -0.73
CA ASN A 3 13.94 9.78 0.22
C ASN A 3 14.54 10.30 1.53
N GLU A 4 15.40 11.33 1.49
CA GLU A 4 15.95 11.97 2.69
C GLU A 4 14.87 12.60 3.58
N LYS A 5 13.85 13.24 2.97
CA LYS A 5 12.73 13.83 3.71
C LYS A 5 11.89 12.75 4.37
N LEU A 6 11.61 11.66 3.66
CA LEU A 6 10.91 10.50 4.21
C LEU A 6 11.71 9.86 5.36
N ILE A 7 13.02 9.65 5.17
CA ILE A 7 13.90 9.07 6.20
C ILE A 7 13.91 9.96 7.45
N ALA A 8 14.11 11.27 7.30
CA ALA A 8 14.10 12.22 8.40
C ALA A 8 12.73 12.23 9.13
N CYS A 9 11.64 12.18 8.37
CA CYS A 9 10.28 12.13 8.90
C CYS A 9 10.06 10.87 9.75
N ILE A 10 10.36 9.67 9.21
CA ILE A 10 10.27 8.40 9.95
C ILE A 10 11.15 8.41 11.21
N GLN A 11 12.38 8.92 11.10
CA GLN A 11 13.30 9.04 12.24
C GLN A 11 12.77 9.96 13.34
N SER A 12 12.11 11.06 12.96
CA SER A 12 11.50 11.99 13.91
C SER A 12 10.25 11.42 14.60
N GLU A 13 9.42 10.68 13.87
CA GLU A 13 8.16 10.12 14.39
C GLU A 13 8.38 8.89 15.26
N ARG A 14 9.44 8.12 15.02
CA ARG A 14 9.81 6.86 15.71
C ARG A 14 8.77 5.73 15.60
N ILE A 15 7.54 6.03 15.19
CA ILE A 15 6.40 5.14 15.05
C ILE A 15 5.70 5.49 13.74
N VAL A 16 5.34 4.48 12.96
CA VAL A 16 4.52 4.62 11.75
C VAL A 16 3.17 3.93 12.00
N PRO A 17 2.04 4.68 12.02
CA PRO A 17 0.71 4.09 12.12
C PRO A 17 0.41 3.16 10.92
N LEU A 18 -0.18 2.00 11.20
CA LEU A 18 -0.49 0.99 10.18
C LEU A 18 -2.00 0.72 10.11
N PHE A 19 -2.57 0.82 8.92
CA PHE A 19 -3.95 0.46 8.62
C PHE A 19 -4.02 -0.91 7.96
N ARG A 20 -4.53 -1.88 8.74
CA ARG A 20 -4.80 -3.23 8.25
C ARG A 20 -6.29 -3.45 8.01
N LYS A 21 -6.66 -3.84 6.79
CA LYS A 21 -8.04 -4.22 6.41
C LYS A 21 -9.11 -3.19 6.86
N LYS A 22 -8.79 -1.90 6.72
CA LYS A 22 -9.71 -0.79 7.00
C LYS A 22 -10.33 -0.27 5.70
N SER A 23 -11.52 0.32 5.83
CA SER A 23 -12.19 1.02 4.73
C SER A 23 -11.55 2.38 4.49
N GLN A 24 -11.70 2.89 3.27
CA GLN A 24 -11.25 4.21 2.87
C GLN A 24 -11.94 5.29 3.70
N ALA A 25 -13.23 5.14 4.01
CA ALA A 25 -13.96 6.09 4.84
C ALA A 25 -13.33 6.24 6.25
N PHE A 26 -12.98 5.11 6.88
CA PHE A 26 -12.30 5.12 8.17
C PHE A 26 -10.92 5.78 8.09
N ILE A 27 -10.12 5.41 7.09
CA ILE A 27 -8.77 5.96 6.91
C ILE A 27 -8.84 7.47 6.66
N SER A 28 -9.75 7.93 5.80
CA SER A 28 -9.92 9.35 5.49
C SER A 28 -10.44 10.18 6.66
N ALA A 29 -11.18 9.58 7.59
CA ALA A 29 -11.55 10.24 8.83
C ALA A 29 -10.36 10.34 9.82
N LEU A 30 -9.49 9.31 9.86
CA LEU A 30 -8.42 9.26 10.86
C LEU A 30 -7.15 10.02 10.46
N VAL A 31 -6.79 10.04 9.17
CA VAL A 31 -5.54 10.69 8.71
C VAL A 31 -5.45 12.18 9.09
N PRO A 32 -6.51 12.99 9.00
CA PRO A 32 -6.46 14.38 9.49
C PRO A 32 -6.16 14.49 10.99
N VAL A 33 -6.65 13.54 11.80
CA VAL A 33 -6.37 13.50 13.24
C VAL A 33 -4.91 13.13 13.50
N LEU A 34 -4.37 12.18 12.74
CA LEU A 34 -2.94 11.83 12.80
C LEU A 34 -2.06 13.03 12.45
N ALA A 35 -2.40 13.76 11.37
CA ALA A 35 -1.71 14.99 10.99
C ALA A 35 -1.72 16.04 12.12
N GLN A 36 -2.88 16.27 12.75
CA GLN A 36 -3.01 17.21 13.86
C GLN A 36 -2.20 16.81 15.10
N THR A 37 -1.88 15.53 15.26
CA THR A 37 -1.09 15.01 16.39
C THR A 37 0.40 14.90 16.07
N GLY A 38 0.83 15.33 14.88
CA GLY A 38 2.23 15.39 14.48
C GLY A 38 2.73 14.20 13.67
N PHE A 39 1.85 13.28 13.26
CA PHE A 39 2.19 12.22 12.32
C PHE A 39 2.03 12.69 10.88
N HIS A 40 3.01 12.41 10.06
CA HIS A 40 3.04 12.71 8.63
C HIS A 40 3.32 11.46 7.80
N THR A 41 3.40 10.29 8.45
CA THR A 41 3.55 8.99 7.80
C THR A 41 2.42 8.04 8.20
N VAL A 42 1.99 7.18 7.27
CA VAL A 42 1.16 6.00 7.56
C VAL A 42 1.53 4.86 6.60
N GLU A 43 1.30 3.62 7.03
CA GLU A 43 1.31 2.44 6.17
C GLU A 43 -0.13 1.93 5.96
N ILE A 44 -0.48 1.57 4.72
CA ILE A 44 -1.74 0.90 4.39
C ILE A 44 -1.42 -0.48 3.81
N THR A 45 -1.91 -1.54 4.45
CA THR A 45 -1.73 -2.89 3.92
C THR A 45 -2.59 -3.11 2.68
N MET A 46 -2.02 -3.71 1.64
CA MET A 46 -2.70 -4.08 0.39
C MET A 46 -3.67 -5.27 0.53
N GLU A 47 -3.92 -5.74 1.76
CA GLU A 47 -4.93 -6.76 2.07
C GLU A 47 -6.37 -6.22 1.98
N SER A 48 -6.56 -4.89 1.89
CA SER A 48 -7.87 -4.26 1.66
C SER A 48 -8.09 -3.99 0.17
N SER A 49 -9.29 -4.29 -0.35
CA SER A 49 -9.70 -3.89 -1.71
C SER A 49 -9.73 -2.37 -1.90
N GLU A 50 -9.86 -1.62 -0.80
CA GLU A 50 -9.92 -0.15 -0.80
C GLU A 50 -8.54 0.50 -0.57
N ALA A 51 -7.45 -0.27 -0.47
CA ALA A 51 -6.13 0.25 -0.15
C ALA A 51 -5.65 1.32 -1.16
N ALA A 52 -5.76 1.03 -2.46
CA ALA A 52 -5.36 1.98 -3.51
C ALA A 52 -6.21 3.26 -3.49
N ALA A 53 -7.52 3.12 -3.29
CA ALA A 53 -8.42 4.27 -3.17
C ALA A 53 -8.08 5.14 -1.97
N SER A 54 -7.69 4.51 -0.84
CA SER A 54 -7.28 5.19 0.38
C SER A 54 -5.98 5.96 0.19
N ILE A 55 -4.95 5.35 -0.43
CA ILE A 55 -3.69 6.02 -0.77
C ILE A 55 -3.95 7.25 -1.64
N ASN A 56 -4.77 7.09 -2.69
CA ASN A 56 -5.12 8.19 -3.60
C ASN A 56 -5.91 9.30 -2.88
N ALA A 57 -6.83 8.95 -1.98
CA ALA A 57 -7.57 9.93 -1.19
C ALA A 57 -6.63 10.76 -0.30
N ILE A 58 -5.69 10.11 0.40
CA ILE A 58 -4.70 10.82 1.23
C ILE A 58 -3.85 11.74 0.36
N LYS A 59 -3.26 11.23 -0.74
CA LYS A 59 -2.37 12.03 -1.58
C LYS A 59 -3.06 13.22 -2.26
N ARG A 60 -4.36 13.11 -2.57
CA ARG A 60 -5.15 14.24 -3.10
C ARG A 60 -5.41 15.30 -2.03
N ASN A 61 -5.75 14.88 -0.81
CA ASN A 61 -6.12 15.79 0.27
C ASN A 61 -4.89 16.42 0.96
N ASP A 62 -3.80 15.67 1.07
CA ASP A 62 -2.53 16.11 1.62
C ASP A 62 -1.36 15.52 0.80
N PRO A 63 -0.87 16.27 -0.20
CA PRO A 63 0.28 15.87 -1.01
C PRO A 63 1.58 15.76 -0.22
N SER A 64 1.68 16.34 0.98
CA SER A 64 2.88 16.29 1.82
C SER A 64 2.94 15.05 2.70
N PHE A 65 1.79 14.43 2.99
CA PHE A 65 1.69 13.22 3.78
C PHE A 65 2.35 12.02 3.09
N PHE A 66 3.20 11.30 3.80
CA PHE A 66 3.86 10.09 3.29
C PHE A 66 2.98 8.86 3.53
N VAL A 67 2.81 8.05 2.49
CA VAL A 67 1.97 6.85 2.54
C VAL A 67 2.75 5.66 2.01
N GLY A 68 3.01 4.68 2.88
CA GLY A 68 3.58 3.39 2.52
C GLY A 68 2.50 2.39 2.12
N ALA A 69 2.80 1.55 1.11
CA ALA A 69 1.99 0.38 0.79
C ALA A 69 2.63 -0.86 1.44
N GLY A 70 1.92 -1.46 2.39
CA GLY A 70 2.35 -2.66 3.13
C GLY A 70 1.79 -3.95 2.54
N THR A 71 2.40 -5.09 2.84
CA THR A 71 1.94 -6.41 2.33
C THR A 71 1.81 -6.45 0.81
N VAL A 72 2.75 -5.79 0.11
CA VAL A 72 2.83 -5.83 -1.36
C VAL A 72 3.31 -7.22 -1.77
N LYS A 73 2.39 -8.04 -2.30
CA LYS A 73 2.74 -9.36 -2.82
C LYS A 73 3.37 -9.20 -4.21
N PRO A 74 4.50 -9.87 -4.51
CA PRO A 74 5.01 -9.95 -5.87
C PRO A 74 3.94 -10.48 -6.81
N LEU A 75 3.87 -9.93 -8.02
CA LEU A 75 2.92 -10.36 -9.05
C LEU A 75 2.96 -11.88 -9.29
N ARG A 76 4.15 -12.48 -9.17
CA ARG A 76 4.36 -13.93 -9.25
C ARG A 76 3.58 -14.71 -8.18
N MET A 77 3.54 -14.23 -6.94
CA MET A 77 2.78 -14.88 -5.85
C MET A 77 1.27 -14.75 -6.02
N LEU A 78 0.79 -13.67 -6.67
CA LEU A 78 -0.62 -13.52 -7.03
C LEU A 78 -1.01 -14.52 -8.12
N ILE A 79 -0.15 -14.70 -9.13
CA ILE A 79 -0.35 -15.66 -10.21
C ILE A 79 -0.40 -17.10 -9.68
N GLU A 80 0.54 -17.50 -8.83
CA GLU A 80 0.61 -18.86 -8.28
C GLU A 80 -0.55 -19.19 -7.31
N HIS A 81 -1.16 -18.19 -6.67
CA HIS A 81 -2.28 -18.39 -5.74
C HIS A 81 -3.66 -18.37 -6.41
N TRP A 82 -3.80 -17.71 -7.57
CA TRP A 82 -5.08 -17.54 -8.28
C TRP A 82 -5.17 -18.27 -9.62
N MET A 83 -4.06 -18.76 -10.18
CA MET A 83 -4.11 -19.64 -11.35
C MET A 83 -4.07 -21.10 -10.91
N PRO A 84 -5.13 -21.90 -11.18
CA PRO A 84 -5.05 -23.34 -10.98
C PRO A 84 -3.94 -23.92 -11.88
N ALA A 85 -3.18 -24.90 -11.37
CA ALA A 85 -1.98 -25.50 -12.00
C ALA A 85 -2.16 -25.93 -13.47
N GLN A 86 -3.39 -26.05 -13.96
CA GLN A 86 -3.74 -26.40 -15.34
C GLN A 86 -3.51 -25.28 -16.38
N THR A 87 -3.34 -24.01 -15.98
CA THR A 87 -3.11 -22.91 -16.94
C THR A 87 -1.64 -22.68 -17.30
N LEU A 88 -0.70 -23.28 -16.56
CA LEU A 88 0.73 -23.16 -16.84
C LEU A 88 1.24 -24.17 -17.87
N SER A 89 0.56 -25.32 -18.04
CA SER A 89 0.96 -26.35 -19.01
C SER A 89 0.59 -26.00 -20.45
N SER A 90 -0.46 -25.20 -20.67
CA SER A 90 -0.96 -24.85 -22.01
C SER A 90 -0.16 -23.74 -22.70
N ARG A 91 0.69 -23.00 -21.98
CA ARG A 91 1.60 -22.00 -22.57
C ARG A 91 2.97 -22.56 -22.96
N GLN A 92 3.42 -23.67 -22.36
CA GLN A 92 4.69 -24.30 -22.76
C GLN A 92 4.57 -25.09 -24.06
N SER A 93 3.38 -25.55 -24.43
CA SER A 93 3.12 -26.26 -25.68
C SER A 93 2.93 -25.32 -26.89
N SER A 94 2.58 -24.05 -26.69
CA SER A 94 2.41 -23.09 -27.80
C SER A 94 3.67 -22.30 -28.18
N MET A 95 4.78 -22.48 -27.46
CA MET A 95 6.10 -21.89 -27.79
C MET A 95 7.05 -22.90 -28.45
N ARG A 96 6.58 -24.13 -28.72
CA ARG A 96 7.35 -25.20 -29.40
C ARG A 96 6.76 -25.60 -30.76
N GLN A 97 5.96 -24.73 -31.38
CA GLN A 97 5.52 -24.86 -32.78
C GLN A 97 6.08 -23.71 -33.60
#